data_AF-A0A923ZA05-F1
#
_entry.id   AF-A0A923ZA05-F1
#
_cell.length_a   1.000
_cell.length_b   1.000
_cell.length_c   1.000
_cell.angle_alpha   90.00
_cell.angle_beta   90.00
_cell.angle_gamma   90.00
#
_symmetry.space_group_name_H-M   'P 1'
#
loop_
_entity.id
_entity.type
_entity.pdbx_description
1 polymer ?
#
loop_
_entity_poly.entity_id
_entity_poly.type
_entity_poly.pdbx_seq_one_letter_code
_entity_poly.pdbx_strand_id
1 'polypeptide(L)' 'SKAVGEPPLLLPFSVFFAIRDAVASVGFHKIHPPLNAPATSEEILKAVEAVQAAAGSNA' A
#
# COMPACT_ATOMS: atom_id res chain seq x y z
N SER A 1 26.09 16.74 16.95
CA SER A 1 24.66 17.11 16.77
C SER A 1 24.24 16.74 15.36
N LYS A 2 23.06 16.15 15.16
CA LYS A 2 22.48 15.92 13.81
C LYS A 2 21.30 16.89 13.64
N ALA A 3 21.16 17.43 12.44
CA ALA A 3 20.04 18.31 12.12
C ALA A 3 18.75 17.48 12.15
N VAL A 4 17.97 17.64 13.22
CA VAL A 4 16.63 17.07 13.41
C VAL A 4 15.57 18.16 13.55
N GLY A 5 15.88 19.39 13.10
CA GLY A 5 15.05 20.58 13.31
C GLY A 5 13.76 20.59 12.50
N GLU A 6 13.75 19.95 11.32
CA GLU A 6 12.52 19.72 10.56
C GLU A 6 11.84 18.44 11.06
N PRO A 7 10.51 18.44 11.23
CA PRO A 7 9.76 17.22 11.53
C PRO A 7 10.09 16.12 10.52
N PRO A 8 10.19 14.85 10.93
CA PRO A 8 10.60 13.76 10.05
C PRO A 8 9.45 13.33 9.12
N LEU A 9 9.08 14.21 8.19
CA LEU A 9 7.92 14.06 7.30
C LEU A 9 8.01 12.84 6.39
N LEU A 10 9.20 12.23 6.25
CA LEU A 10 9.39 11.01 5.48
C LEU A 10 9.05 9.73 6.25
N LEU A 11 9.09 9.73 7.59
CA LEU A 11 8.83 8.52 8.39
C LEU A 11 7.40 7.96 8.20
N PRO A 12 6.34 8.77 8.07
CA PRO A 12 4.99 8.27 7.80
C PRO A 12 4.85 7.46 6.51
N PHE A 13 5.75 7.60 5.52
CA PHE A 13 5.73 6.74 4.33
C PHE A 13 5.92 5.25 4.67
N SER A 14 6.55 4.93 5.80
CA SER A 14 6.62 3.54 6.30
C SER A 14 5.23 2.92 6.48
N VAL A 15 4.27 3.67 7.01
CA VAL A 15 2.88 3.23 7.20
C VAL A 15 2.20 3.04 5.85
N PHE A 16 2.37 3.99 4.92
CA PHE A 16 1.83 3.87 3.57
C PHE A 16 2.35 2.60 2.86
N PHE A 17 3.65 2.31 2.98
CA PHE A 17 4.24 1.11 2.40
C PHE A 17 3.83 -0.18 3.11
N ALA A 18 3.62 -0.15 4.43
CA ALA A 18 3.06 -1.30 5.16
C ALA A 18 1.63 -1.61 4.71
N ILE A 19 0.79 -0.60 4.48
CA ILE A 19 -0.55 -0.78 3.92
C ILE A 19 -0.46 -1.37 2.51
N ARG A 20 0.40 -0.84 1.64
CA ARG A 20 0.61 -1.38 0.29
C ARG A 20 1.06 -2.84 0.33
N ASP A 21 1.99 -3.21 1.21
CA ASP A 21 2.44 -4.60 1.36
C ASP A 21 1.30 -5.52 1.84
N ALA A 22 0.48 -5.07 2.79
CA ALA A 22 -0.70 -5.80 3.24
C ALA A 22 -1.69 -6.05 2.08
N VAL A 23 -1.92 -5.05 1.21
CA VAL A 23 -2.75 -5.24 0.01
C VAL A 23 -2.10 -6.23 -0.97
N ALA A 24 -0.77 -6.23 -1.14
CA ALA A 24 -0.10 -7.20 -2.01
C ALA A 24 -0.28 -8.64 -1.53
N SER A 25 -0.36 -8.85 -0.21
CA SER A 25 -0.51 -10.17 0.40
C SER A 25 -1.78 -10.91 -0.04
N VAL A 26 -2.87 -10.19 -0.33
CA VAL A 26 -4.15 -10.81 -0.77
C VAL A 26 -4.04 -11.44 -2.17
N GLY A 27 -3.04 -11.03 -2.96
CA GLY A 27 -2.67 -11.62 -4.24
C GLY A 27 -1.42 -12.50 -4.16
N PHE A 28 -1.10 -13.06 -3.00
CA PHE A 28 0.11 -13.86 -2.73
C PHE A 28 1.41 -13.12 -3.10
N HIS A 29 1.43 -11.79 -2.95
CA HIS A 29 2.54 -10.92 -3.37
C HIS A 29 2.92 -11.04 -4.86
N LYS A 30 2.07 -11.61 -5.72
CA LYS A 30 2.30 -11.73 -7.16
C LYS A 30 1.87 -10.50 -7.94
N ILE A 31 0.96 -9.71 -7.37
CA ILE A 31 0.38 -8.52 -7.99
C ILE A 31 0.85 -7.29 -7.24
N HIS A 32 1.33 -6.28 -7.97
CA HIS A 32 1.63 -4.98 -7.39
C HIS A 32 0.31 -4.20 -7.14
N PRO A 33 0.01 -3.79 -5.89
CA PRO A 33 -1.23 -3.09 -5.61
C PRO A 33 -1.27 -1.69 -6.24
N PRO A 34 -2.35 -1.33 -6.96
CA PRO A 34 -2.54 0.01 -7.50
C PRO A 34 -3.08 0.97 -6.42
N LEU A 35 -2.35 1.11 -5.30
CA LEU A 35 -2.73 1.95 -4.15
C LEU A 35 -2.20 3.38 -4.32
N ASN A 36 -3.10 4.35 -4.49
CA ASN A 36 -2.75 5.77 -4.53
C ASN A 36 -2.68 6.39 -3.12
N ALA A 37 -1.96 7.50 -2.99
CA ALA A 37 -1.98 8.31 -1.78
C ALA A 37 -3.06 9.40 -1.86
N PRO A 38 -3.71 9.77 -0.74
CA PRO A 38 -3.62 9.15 0.58
C PRO A 38 -4.32 7.79 0.62
N ALA A 39 -3.84 6.86 1.46
CA ALA A 39 -4.43 5.54 1.64
C ALA A 39 -5.74 5.63 2.47
N THR A 40 -6.77 6.23 1.90
CA THR A 40 -8.11 6.24 2.49
C THR A 40 -8.72 4.85 2.46
N SER A 41 -9.76 4.63 3.26
CA SER A 41 -10.49 3.35 3.28
C SER A 41 -11.00 2.95 1.90
N GLU A 42 -11.49 3.90 1.11
CA GLU A 42 -12.00 3.67 -0.25
C GLU A 42 -10.88 3.27 -1.23
N GLU A 43 -9.72 3.93 -1.15
CA GLU A 43 -8.57 3.61 -2.01
C GLU A 43 -7.96 2.25 -1.64
N ILE A 44 -7.96 1.90 -0.35
CA ILE A 44 -7.57 0.56 0.12
C ILE A 44 -8.54 -0.49 -0.41
N LEU A 45 -9.86 -0.29 -0.30
CA LEU A 45 -10.86 -1.22 -0.80
C LEU A 45 -10.68 -1.46 -2.31
N LYS A 46 -10.59 -0.38 -3.09
CA LYS A 46 -10.36 -0.45 -4.53
C LYS A 46 -9.08 -1.21 -4.90
N ALA A 47 -7.98 -0.99 -4.17
CA ALA A 47 -6.72 -1.68 -4.42
C ALA A 47 -6.81 -3.17 -4.09
N VAL A 48 -7.49 -3.55 -3.00
CA VAL A 48 -7.73 -4.95 -2.63
C VAL A 48 -8.56 -5.67 -3.69
N GLU A 49 -9.67 -5.08 -4.13
CA GLU A 49 -10.52 -5.64 -5.18
C GLU A 49 -9.74 -5.84 -6.50
N ALA A 50 -8.93 -4.85 -6.89
CA ALA A 50 -8.09 -4.94 -8.08
C ALA A 50 -7.07 -6.08 -7.98
N VAL A 51 -6.42 -6.26 -6.83
CA VAL A 51 -5.47 -7.35 -6.61
C VAL A 51 -6.15 -8.71 -6.60
N GLN A 52 -7.30 -8.84 -5.94
CA GLN A 52 -8.07 -10.09 -5.92
C GLN A 52 -8.55 -10.48 -7.32
N ALA A 53 -9.06 -9.52 -8.10
CA ALA A 53 -9.48 -9.74 -9.48
C ALA A 53 -8.30 -10.19 -10.37
N ALA A 54 -7.13 -9.59 -10.19
CA ALA A 54 -5.92 -9.97 -10.92
C ALA A 54 -5.32 -11.32 -10.48
N ALA A 55 -5.55 -11.74 -9.23
CA ALA A 55 -5.10 -13.03 -8.72
C ALA A 55 -6.07 -14.17 -9.08
N GLY A 56 -7.38 -13.89 -9.13
CA GLY A 56 -8.45 -14.85 -9.43
C GLY A 56 -8.70 -15.10 -10.92
N SER A 57 -8.15 -14.28 -11.82
CA SER A 57 -8.22 -14.48 -13.28
C SER A 57 -7.32 -15.61 -13.81
N ASN A 58 -6.78 -16.45 -12.92
CA ASN A 58 -6.01 -17.67 -13.21
C ASN A 58 -6.67 -18.95 -12.66
N ALA A 59 -7.98 -18.94 -12.42
CA ALA A 59 -8.78 -20.13 -12.11
C ALA A 59 -9.68 -20.53 -13.28
#